data_AF-A0A1X0QRS4-F1
#
_entry.id   AF-A0A1X0QRS4-F1
#
_cell.length_a   1.000
_cell.length_b   1.000
_cell.length_c   1.000
_cell.angle_alpha   90.00
_cell.angle_beta   90.00
_cell.angle_gamma   90.00
#
_symmetry.space_group_name_H-M   'P 1'
#
loop_
_entity.id
_entity.type
_entity.pdbx_description
1 polymer ?
#
loop_
_entity_poly.entity_id
_entity_poly.type
_entity_poly.pdbx_seq_one_letter_code
_entity_poly.pdbx_strand_id
1 'polypeptide(L)' 'MTKSHVEAQVKRPVYHDPWAKREAWRKHPIFSKSSNFKTMFPGLGIATVAFAAYCTYEHFFLKKSNSHH' A
#
# COMPACT_ATOMS: atom_id res chain seq x y z
N MET A 1 0.93 -30.62 -16.64
CA MET A 1 -0.43 -30.32 -16.11
C MET A 1 -0.37 -29.08 -15.23
N THR A 2 -0.29 -27.88 -15.83
CA THR A 2 -0.21 -26.62 -15.08
C THR A 2 -1.05 -25.53 -15.76
N LYS A 3 -2.29 -25.88 -16.10
CA LYS A 3 -3.35 -24.92 -16.35
C LYS A 3 -4.46 -25.22 -15.37
N SER A 4 -4.66 -24.40 -14.34
CA SER A 4 -5.85 -24.60 -13.49
C SER A 4 -6.30 -23.36 -12.72
N HIS A 5 -5.42 -22.43 -12.35
CA HIS A 5 -5.88 -21.27 -11.58
C HIS A 5 -6.46 -20.14 -12.45
N VAL A 6 -5.99 -19.98 -13.69
CA VAL A 6 -6.52 -18.95 -14.61
C VAL A 6 -7.78 -19.43 -15.34
N GLU A 7 -7.83 -20.69 -15.77
CA GLU A 7 -8.99 -21.27 -16.49
C GLU A 7 -10.21 -21.50 -15.58
N ALA A 8 -10.02 -21.73 -14.27
CA ALA A 8 -11.15 -21.90 -13.33
C ALA A 8 -11.94 -20.61 -13.04
N GLN A 9 -11.40 -19.43 -13.38
CA GLN A 9 -12.09 -18.15 -13.24
C GLN A 9 -13.06 -17.87 -14.41
N VAL A 10 -13.02 -18.65 -15.49
CA VAL A 10 -13.67 -18.33 -16.77
C VAL A 10 -15.19 -18.57 -16.79
N LYS A 11 -15.79 -19.21 -15.78
CA LYS A 11 -17.18 -19.67 -15.88
C LYS A 11 -18.14 -19.10 -14.84
N ARG A 12 -18.02 -17.82 -14.51
CA ARG A 12 -19.13 -17.07 -13.91
C ARG A 12 -19.77 -16.23 -15.01
N PRO A 13 -21.08 -16.36 -15.28
CA PRO A 13 -21.74 -15.43 -16.19
C PRO A 13 -21.45 -14.01 -15.67
N VAL A 14 -20.86 -13.17 -16.53
CA VAL A 14 -20.55 -11.79 -16.17
C VAL A 14 -21.89 -11.09 -15.96
N TYR A 15 -22.27 -10.91 -14.69
CA TYR A 15 -23.46 -10.16 -14.37
C TYR A 15 -23.20 -8.68 -14.67
N HIS A 16 -23.84 -8.18 -15.72
CA HIS A 16 -23.84 -6.77 -16.04
C HIS A 16 -25.00 -6.10 -15.29
N ASP A 17 -24.67 -5.29 -14.30
CA ASP A 17 -25.66 -4.48 -13.60
C ASP A 17 -26.31 -3.48 -14.59
N PRO A 18 -27.63 -3.56 -14.84
CA PRO A 18 -28.33 -2.69 -15.78
C PRO A 18 -28.32 -1.21 -15.33
N TRP A 19 -28.10 -0.95 -14.04
CA TRP A 19 -28.06 0.40 -13.48
C TRP A 19 -26.65 0.96 -13.31
N ALA A 20 -25.61 0.24 -13.76
CA ALA A 20 -24.22 0.68 -13.58
C ALA A 20 -23.95 2.07 -14.15
N LYS A 21 -24.58 2.44 -15.28
CA LYS A 21 -24.50 3.79 -15.88
C LYS A 21 -25.19 4.85 -15.02
N ARG A 22 -26.34 4.51 -14.41
CA ARG A 22 -27.07 5.39 -13.50
C ARG A 22 -26.31 5.58 -12.19
N GLU A 23 -25.62 4.56 -11.70
CA GLU A 23 -24.83 4.62 -10.46
C GLU A 23 -23.41 5.21 -10.67
N ALA A 24 -23.02 5.48 -11.93
CA ALA A 24 -21.69 5.97 -12.26
C ALA A 24 -21.38 7.33 -11.62
N TRP A 25 -22.37 8.22 -11.47
CA TRP A 25 -22.16 9.54 -10.85
C TRP A 25 -21.75 9.45 -9.37
N ARG A 26 -22.10 8.38 -8.66
CA ARG A 26 -21.70 8.15 -7.27
C ARG A 26 -20.25 7.68 -7.16
N LYS A 27 -19.70 7.09 -8.21
CA LYS A 27 -18.34 6.53 -8.23
C LYS A 27 -17.36 7.62 -8.63
N HIS A 28 -16.93 8.42 -7.66
CA HIS A 28 -15.88 9.42 -7.89
C HIS A 28 -14.48 8.80 -7.69
N PRO A 29 -13.51 9.07 -8.58
CA PRO A 29 -12.14 8.53 -8.46
C PRO A 29 -11.42 8.95 -7.16
N ILE A 30 -11.78 10.09 -6.57
CA ILE A 30 -11.24 10.53 -5.27
C ILE A 30 -11.55 9.53 -4.15
N PHE A 31 -12.71 8.87 -4.21
CA PHE A 31 -13.14 7.88 -3.20
C PHE A 31 -12.72 6.45 -3.55
N SER A 32 -11.86 6.27 -4.56
CA SER A 32 -11.32 4.96 -4.89
C SER A 32 -10.54 4.36 -3.72
N LYS A 33 -10.61 3.05 -3.53
CA LYS A 33 -9.85 2.32 -2.50
C LYS A 33 -8.35 2.63 -2.56
N SER A 34 -7.81 2.78 -3.76
CA SER A 34 -6.40 3.12 -3.96
C SER A 34 -6.08 4.55 -3.49
N SER A 35 -7.00 5.49 -3.71
CA SER A 35 -6.84 6.88 -3.24
C SER A 35 -6.83 6.93 -1.71
N ASN A 36 -7.81 6.26 -1.08
CA ASN A 36 -7.90 6.18 0.38
C ASN A 36 -6.66 5.52 1.02
N PHE A 37 -6.08 4.50 0.38
CA PHE A 37 -4.89 3.81 0.91
C PHE A 37 -3.66 4.72 1.00
N LYS A 38 -3.50 5.65 0.05
CA LYS A 38 -2.37 6.60 0.04
C LYS A 38 -2.43 7.59 1.20
N THR A 39 -3.63 7.92 1.66
CA THR A 39 -3.88 8.84 2.78
C THR A 39 -4.03 8.15 4.13
N MET A 40 -3.95 6.82 4.22
CA MET A 40 -4.09 6.09 5.49
C MET A 40 -3.02 6.43 6.53
N PHE A 41 -1.79 6.73 6.09
CA PHE A 41 -0.67 7.00 6.99
C PHE A 41 0.02 8.32 6.65
N PRO A 42 -0.60 9.46 6.99
CA PRO A 42 0.02 10.75 6.79
C PRO A 42 1.32 10.81 7.62
N GLY A 43 2.44 11.09 6.96
CA GLY A 43 3.73 11.25 7.63
C GLY A 43 4.54 9.99 7.88
N LEU A 44 4.06 8.78 7.52
CA LEU A 44 4.84 7.54 7.68
C LEU A 44 6.18 7.61 6.94
N GLY A 45 6.22 8.19 5.74
CA GLY A 45 7.48 8.38 5.02
C GLY A 45 8.49 9.23 5.78
N ILE A 46 8.05 10.34 6.38
CA ILE A 46 8.93 11.23 7.17
C ILE A 46 9.38 10.53 8.45
N ALA A 47 8.46 9.85 9.14
CA ALA A 47 8.77 9.09 10.35
C ALA A 47 9.80 7.98 10.08
N THR A 48 9.64 7.21 8.99
CA THR A 48 10.60 6.17 8.61
C THR A 48 11.98 6.75 8.31
N VAL A 49 12.06 7.86 7.58
CA VAL A 49 13.34 8.52 7.28
C VAL A 49 14.01 9.05 8.55
N ALA A 50 13.28 9.74 9.42
CA ALA A 50 13.80 10.24 10.68
C ALA A 50 14.29 9.12 11.60
N PHE A 51 13.52 8.03 11.69
CA PHE A 51 13.89 6.85 12.46
C PHE A 51 15.17 6.19 11.91
N ALA A 52 15.27 5.99 10.60
CA ALA A 52 16.47 5.42 9.98
C ALA A 52 17.71 6.31 10.18
N ALA A 53 17.56 7.63 10.06
CA ALA A 53 18.63 8.58 10.34
C ALA A 53 19.11 8.49 11.80
N TYR A 54 18.19 8.37 12.75
CA TYR A 54 18.53 8.18 14.16
C TYR A 54 19.25 6.84 14.40
N CYS A 55 18.73 5.73 13.87
CA CYS A 55 19.37 4.42 14.02
C CYS A 55 20.79 4.39 13.43
N THR A 56 21.00 4.99 12.26
CA THR A 56 22.32 5.08 11.64
C THR A 56 23.26 5.97 12.44
N TYR A 57 22.78 7.12 12.93
CA TYR A 57 23.55 7.97 13.83
C TYR A 57 23.99 7.22 15.10
N GLU A 58 23.07 6.52 15.75
CA GLU A 58 23.37 5.72 16.95
C GLU A 58 24.40 4.62 16.64
N HIS A 59 24.21 3.88 15.54
CA HIS A 59 25.05 2.75 15.19
C HIS A 59 26.48 3.15 14.80
N PHE A 60 26.67 4.27 14.11
CA PHE A 60 27.98 4.70 13.63
C PHE A 60 28.69 5.67 14.57
N PHE A 61 27.98 6.61 15.20
CA PHE A 61 28.60 7.66 16.02
C PHE A 61 28.62 7.30 17.51
N LEU A 62 27.55 6.75 18.08
CA LEU A 62 27.50 6.38 19.51
C LEU A 62 28.27 5.08 19.82
N LYS A 63 28.31 4.13 18.88
CA LYS A 63 29.08 2.88 19.06
C LYS A 63 30.60 3.11 19.04
N LYS A 64 31.07 4.11 18.30
CA LYS A 64 32.50 4.47 18.20
C LYS A 64 33.06 5.08 19.49
N SER A 65 32.24 5.74 20.31
CA SER A 65 32.70 6.35 21.57
C SER A 65 32.72 5.37 22.77
N ASN A 66 31.90 4.30 22.74
CA ASN A 66 31.79 3.33 23.85
C ASN A 66 32.72 2.11 23.71
N SER A 67 33.67 2.13 22.78
CA SER A 67 34.63 1.04 22.53
C SER A 67 35.96 1.18 23.30
N HIS A 68 36.00 2.04 24.33
CA HIS A 68 37.18 2.33 25.15
C HIS A 68 37.05 1.83 26.60
N HIS A 69 36.48 0.63 26.80
CA HIS A 69 36.60 -0.14 28.03
C HIS A 69 36.55 -1.64 27.77
#